data_AF-A0A1V8NT41-F1
#
_entry.id   AF-A0A1V8NT41-F1
#
_cell.length_a   1.000
_cell.length_b   1.000
_cell.length_c   1.000
_cell.angle_alpha   90.00
_cell.angle_beta   90.00
_cell.angle_gamma   90.00
#
_symmetry.space_group_name_H-M   'P 1'
#
loop_
_entity.id
_entity.type
_entity.pdbx_description
1 polymer ?
#
loop_
_entity_poly.entity_id
_entity_poly.type
_entity_poly.pdbx_seq_one_letter_code
_entity_poly.pdbx_strand_id
1 'polypeptide(L)'
;MINKLNRVKRITSLLLMLAIAGCQQSPSPSKQTAVSLSAQLEQTASLVAATRYLKSGCNRSDLPDEQVILNVATRVAIEKGWISLTREGIRKHSDVISERLNRDSTLEQIKCSEFNRQLVPFISELQAESRK
;
A
#
# COMPACT_ATOMS: atom_id res chain seq x y z
N MET A 1 16.34 67.53 -16.87
CA MET A 1 14.97 66.97 -16.78
C MET A 1 15.05 65.46 -16.73
N ILE A 2 14.41 64.85 -15.73
CA ILE A 2 14.69 63.49 -15.24
C ILE A 2 14.09 62.41 -16.15
N ASN A 3 14.95 61.44 -16.52
CA ASN A 3 14.68 60.24 -17.30
C ASN A 3 13.45 59.45 -16.81
N LYS A 4 12.36 59.43 -17.58
CA LYS A 4 11.15 58.61 -17.34
C LYS A 4 11.11 57.29 -18.11
N LEU A 5 12.24 56.78 -18.63
CA LEU A 5 12.26 55.56 -19.45
C LEU A 5 12.67 54.27 -18.69
N ASN A 6 12.96 54.35 -17.39
CA ASN A 6 13.41 53.18 -16.59
C ASN A 6 12.41 52.69 -15.53
N ARG A 7 11.20 53.26 -15.44
CA ARG A 7 10.18 52.82 -14.45
C ARG A 7 9.26 51.71 -14.94
N VAL A 8 9.14 51.50 -16.25
CA VAL A 8 8.16 50.53 -16.80
C VAL A 8 8.70 49.09 -16.80
N LYS A 9 10.03 48.90 -16.83
CA LYS A 9 10.65 47.56 -16.77
C LYS A 9 10.79 46.97 -15.35
N ARG A 10 10.43 47.71 -14.30
CA ARG A 10 10.51 47.23 -12.90
C ARG A 10 9.21 46.69 -12.34
N ILE A 11 8.10 46.81 -13.06
CA ILE A 11 6.77 46.44 -12.54
C ILE A 11 6.32 45.06 -13.05
N THR A 12 6.91 44.55 -14.13
CA THR A 12 6.59 43.21 -14.68
C THR A 12 7.40 42.06 -14.08
N SER A 13 8.17 42.29 -13.01
CA SER A 13 8.97 41.24 -12.33
C SER A 13 8.51 40.93 -10.90
N LEU A 14 7.30 41.37 -10.51
CA LEU A 14 6.80 41.21 -9.13
C LEU A 14 5.37 40.64 -9.05
N LEU A 15 5.00 39.76 -9.97
CA LEU A 15 3.63 39.21 -10.04
C LEU A 15 3.56 37.70 -10.36
N LEU A 16 4.62 36.94 -10.04
CA LEU A 16 4.64 35.48 -10.27
C LEU A 16 5.01 34.63 -9.05
N MET A 17 4.90 35.14 -7.82
CA MET A 17 5.40 34.40 -6.64
C MET A 17 4.41 34.26 -5.48
N LEU A 18 3.09 34.30 -5.70
CA LEU A 18 2.14 33.93 -4.64
C LEU A 18 0.91 33.18 -5.19
N ALA A 19 1.12 31.97 -5.68
CA ALA A 19 0.07 30.94 -5.66
C ALA A 19 0.67 29.53 -5.67
N ILE A 20 1.78 29.30 -4.97
CA ILE A 20 2.06 27.96 -4.46
C ILE A 20 1.29 27.87 -3.13
N ALA A 21 -0.04 27.81 -3.22
CA ALA A 21 -0.81 27.18 -2.16
C ALA A 21 -0.47 25.69 -2.22
N GLY A 22 0.75 25.35 -1.77
CA GLY A 22 1.04 23.98 -1.41
C GLY A 22 0.02 23.59 -0.35
N CYS A 23 -0.51 22.38 -0.40
CA CYS A 23 -1.28 21.82 0.69
C CYS A 23 -0.35 21.72 1.91
N GLN A 24 -0.11 22.83 2.60
CA GLN A 24 0.25 22.82 4.01
C GLN A 24 -1.03 22.46 4.76
N GLN A 25 -1.46 21.20 4.61
CA GLN A 25 -2.11 20.54 5.72
C GLN A 25 -1.03 20.47 6.79
N SER A 26 -0.96 21.50 7.63
CA SER A 26 -0.41 21.34 8.96
C SER A 26 -1.05 20.07 9.49
N PRO A 27 -0.29 19.03 9.85
CA PRO A 27 -0.87 17.95 10.59
C PRO A 27 -1.46 18.63 11.82
N SER A 28 -2.78 18.67 11.91
CA SER A 28 -3.38 18.66 13.23
C SER A 28 -2.68 17.52 13.97
N PRO A 29 -2.49 17.58 15.30
CA PRO A 29 -2.14 16.40 16.06
C PRO A 29 -3.29 15.42 15.83
N SER A 30 -3.20 14.67 14.74
CA SER A 30 -4.08 13.60 14.36
C SER A 30 -3.82 12.66 15.51
N LYS A 31 -4.77 12.64 16.45
CA LYS A 31 -5.10 11.40 17.14
C LYS A 31 -5.00 10.36 16.05
N GLN A 32 -3.96 9.51 16.08
CA GLN A 32 -3.80 8.42 15.14
C GLN A 32 -5.13 7.69 15.17
N THR A 33 -5.98 7.94 14.17
CA THR A 33 -7.31 7.35 14.14
C THR A 33 -7.03 5.87 13.99
N ALA A 34 -7.35 5.11 15.04
CA ALA A 34 -7.13 3.67 15.03
C ALA A 34 -7.71 3.11 13.71
N VAL A 35 -6.90 2.35 12.98
CA VAL A 35 -7.32 1.73 11.71
C VAL A 35 -8.60 0.94 11.97
N SER A 36 -9.66 1.19 11.20
CA SER A 36 -10.94 0.51 11.42
C SER A 36 -10.80 -1.00 11.26
N LEU A 37 -11.64 -1.79 11.93
CA LEU A 37 -11.62 -3.25 11.83
C LEU A 37 -11.76 -3.72 10.37
N SER A 38 -12.61 -3.05 9.59
CA SER A 38 -12.78 -3.33 8.16
C SER A 38 -11.52 -3.06 7.34
N ALA A 39 -10.78 -1.97 7.64
CA ALA A 39 -9.52 -1.67 6.98
C ALA A 39 -8.41 -2.65 7.41
N GLN A 40 -8.38 -3.07 8.67
CA GLN A 40 -7.46 -4.13 9.13
C GLN A 40 -7.71 -5.44 8.38
N LEU A 41 -8.99 -5.83 8.22
CA LEU A 41 -9.38 -7.01 7.45
C LEU A 41 -9.00 -6.89 5.98
N GLU A 42 -9.35 -5.77 5.33
CA GLU A 42 -9.04 -5.54 3.91
C GLU A 42 -7.53 -5.63 3.66
N GLN A 43 -6.71 -4.95 4.49
CA GLN A 43 -5.26 -4.94 4.32
C GLN A 43 -4.64 -6.32 4.56
N THR A 44 -5.06 -7.03 5.61
CA THR A 44 -4.55 -8.36 5.93
C THR A 44 -4.94 -9.37 4.86
N ALA A 45 -6.20 -9.36 4.43
CA ALA A 45 -6.69 -10.23 3.37
C ALA A 45 -6.08 -9.91 2.00
N SER A 46 -5.77 -8.64 1.72
CA SER A 46 -5.05 -8.23 0.50
C SER A 46 -3.65 -8.81 0.44
N LEU A 47 -2.91 -8.81 1.56
CA LEU A 47 -1.60 -9.46 1.65
C LEU A 47 -1.70 -10.96 1.34
N VAL A 48 -2.68 -11.64 1.93
CA VAL A 48 -2.91 -13.08 1.71
C VAL A 48 -3.28 -13.35 0.25
N ALA A 49 -4.24 -12.61 -0.32
CA ALA A 49 -4.68 -12.78 -1.70
C ALA A 49 -3.55 -12.52 -2.70
N ALA A 50 -2.82 -11.41 -2.56
CA ALA A 50 -1.73 -11.07 -3.47
C ALA A 50 -0.54 -12.03 -3.36
N THR A 51 -0.25 -12.56 -2.16
CA THR A 51 0.77 -13.60 -1.98
C THR A 51 0.36 -14.93 -2.61
N ARG A 52 -0.90 -15.34 -2.46
CA ARG A 52 -1.46 -16.52 -3.15
C ARG A 52 -1.39 -16.34 -4.67
N TYR A 53 -1.72 -15.14 -5.15
CA TYR A 53 -1.61 -14.78 -6.57
C TYR A 53 -0.18 -14.92 -7.09
N LEU A 54 0.80 -14.40 -6.35
CA LEU A 54 2.22 -14.58 -6.71
C LEU A 54 2.59 -16.07 -6.82
N LYS A 55 2.15 -16.89 -5.85
CA LYS A 55 2.45 -18.32 -5.81
C LYS A 55 1.86 -19.08 -7.00
N SER A 56 0.59 -18.85 -7.34
CA SER A 56 -0.10 -19.62 -8.39
C SER A 56 0.03 -19.03 -9.79
N GLY A 57 0.05 -17.70 -9.92
CA GLY A 57 0.03 -17.00 -11.21
C GLY A 57 1.38 -16.43 -11.65
N CYS A 58 2.33 -16.24 -10.73
CA CYS A 58 3.59 -15.55 -11.01
C CYS A 58 4.84 -16.42 -10.84
N ASN A 59 4.70 -17.75 -10.88
CA ASN A 59 5.80 -18.71 -10.76
C ASN A 59 6.66 -18.57 -9.48
N ARG A 60 6.08 -18.06 -8.39
CA ARG A 60 6.77 -17.93 -7.09
C ARG A 60 6.61 -19.20 -6.27
N SER A 61 7.20 -20.29 -6.76
CA SER A 61 7.18 -21.61 -6.08
C SER A 61 7.94 -21.62 -4.75
N ASP A 62 8.79 -20.63 -4.52
CA ASP A 62 9.50 -20.38 -3.27
C ASP A 62 8.59 -19.94 -2.11
N LEU A 63 7.38 -19.44 -2.41
CA LEU A 63 6.43 -19.03 -1.37
C LEU A 63 5.79 -20.25 -0.69
N PRO A 64 5.53 -20.20 0.62
CA PRO A 64 5.01 -21.36 1.36
C PRO A 64 3.53 -21.62 1.05
N ASP A 65 2.94 -22.64 1.70
CA ASP A 65 1.51 -22.95 1.57
C ASP A 65 0.59 -21.89 2.22
N GLU A 66 -0.70 -21.99 1.94
CA GLU A 66 -1.71 -21.05 2.44
C GLU A 66 -1.79 -20.99 3.97
N GLN A 67 -1.54 -22.12 4.66
CA GLN A 67 -1.61 -22.18 6.12
C GLN A 67 -0.50 -21.32 6.73
N VAL A 68 0.72 -21.40 6.19
CA VAL A 68 1.84 -20.55 6.60
C VAL A 68 1.56 -19.08 6.26
N ILE A 69 1.04 -18.79 5.06
CA ILE A 69 0.68 -17.42 4.65
C ILE A 69 -0.31 -16.78 5.63
N LEU A 70 -1.38 -17.51 5.99
CA LEU A 70 -2.38 -17.04 6.95
C LEU A 70 -1.79 -16.83 8.35
N ASN A 71 -0.95 -17.77 8.82
CA ASN A 71 -0.31 -17.66 10.13
C ASN A 71 0.58 -16.40 10.22
N VAL A 72 1.39 -16.16 9.19
CA VAL A 72 2.28 -14.98 9.14
C VAL A 72 1.48 -13.70 8.99
N ALA A 73 0.42 -13.68 8.16
CA ALA A 73 -0.46 -12.51 8.05
C ALA A 73 -1.11 -12.14 9.38
N THR A 74 -1.63 -13.13 10.13
CA THR A 74 -2.19 -12.93 11.46
C THR A 74 -1.13 -12.42 12.45
N ARG A 75 0.08 -13.00 12.44
CA ARG A 75 1.18 -12.54 13.29
C ARG A 75 1.55 -11.09 13.01
N VAL A 76 1.79 -10.74 11.74
CA VAL A 76 2.15 -9.37 11.32
C VAL A 76 1.06 -8.36 11.70
N ALA A 77 -0.22 -8.74 11.62
CA ALA A 77 -1.32 -7.88 12.11
C ALA A 77 -1.23 -7.65 13.63
N ILE A 78 -1.01 -8.71 14.42
CA ILE A 78 -0.86 -8.61 15.88
C ILE A 78 0.34 -7.74 16.26
N GLU A 79 1.49 -7.91 15.59
CA GLU A 79 2.70 -7.11 15.82
C GLU A 79 2.50 -5.62 15.51
N LYS A 80 1.56 -5.29 14.61
CA LYS A 80 1.12 -3.90 14.36
C LYS A 80 0.17 -3.33 15.42
N GLY A 81 -0.17 -4.11 16.45
CA GLY A 81 -1.13 -3.73 17.49
C GLY A 81 -2.58 -3.76 17.01
N TRP A 82 -2.87 -4.48 15.92
CA TRP A 82 -4.24 -4.61 15.41
C TRP A 82 -5.05 -5.63 16.19
N ILE A 83 -6.38 -5.54 16.02
CA ILE A 83 -7.29 -6.51 16.63
C ILE A 83 -7.04 -7.87 15.98
N SER A 84 -7.00 -8.93 16.79
CA SER A 84 -6.85 -10.29 16.30
C SER A 84 -8.06 -10.70 15.46
N LEU A 85 -7.87 -10.75 14.15
CA LEU A 85 -8.84 -11.27 13.19
C LEU A 85 -8.80 -12.80 13.17
N THR A 86 -9.94 -13.44 12.88
CA THR A 86 -9.96 -14.89 12.70
C THR A 86 -9.30 -15.27 11.38
N ARG A 87 -8.51 -16.36 11.35
CA ARG A 87 -7.90 -16.87 10.12
C ARG A 87 -8.95 -17.16 9.04
N GLU A 88 -10.12 -17.68 9.44
CA GLU A 88 -11.24 -17.93 8.53
C GLU A 88 -11.82 -16.63 7.95
N GLY A 89 -11.96 -15.58 8.76
CA GLY A 89 -12.41 -14.28 8.28
C GLY A 89 -11.44 -13.67 7.26
N ILE A 90 -10.14 -13.75 7.55
CA ILE A 90 -9.09 -13.31 6.61
C ILE A 90 -9.16 -14.14 5.31
N ARG A 91 -9.26 -15.48 5.42
CA ARG A 91 -9.32 -16.38 4.25
C ARG A 91 -10.49 -16.04 3.35
N LYS A 92 -11.71 -16.03 3.89
CA LYS A 92 -12.93 -15.71 3.12
C LYS A 92 -12.83 -14.37 2.42
N HIS A 93 -12.33 -13.36 3.11
CA HIS A 93 -12.17 -12.03 2.52
C HIS A 93 -11.07 -12.00 1.44
N SER A 94 -10.01 -12.80 1.62
CA SER A 94 -8.94 -12.96 0.63
C SER A 94 -9.42 -13.69 -0.63
N ASP A 95 -10.39 -14.61 -0.51
CA ASP A 95 -10.98 -15.30 -1.66
C ASP A 95 -11.78 -14.30 -2.51
N VAL A 96 -12.56 -13.41 -1.88
CA VAL A 96 -13.26 -12.32 -2.58
C VAL A 96 -12.27 -11.39 -3.31
N ILE A 97 -11.15 -11.04 -2.67
CA ILE A 97 -10.10 -10.23 -3.32
C ILE A 97 -9.47 -10.99 -4.49
N SER A 98 -9.20 -12.29 -4.34
CA SER A 98 -8.62 -13.13 -5.38
C SER A 98 -9.54 -13.22 -6.61
N GLU A 99 -10.85 -13.32 -6.42
CA GLU A 99 -11.82 -13.22 -7.51
C GLU A 99 -11.73 -11.87 -8.24
N ARG A 100 -11.58 -10.76 -7.51
CA ARG A 100 -11.38 -9.43 -8.13
C ARG A 100 -10.07 -9.38 -8.93
N LEU A 101 -8.97 -9.91 -8.40
CA LEU A 101 -7.68 -9.98 -9.09
C LEU A 101 -7.75 -10.80 -10.38
N ASN A 102 -8.54 -11.89 -10.39
CA ASN A 102 -8.72 -12.74 -11.56
C ASN A 102 -9.59 -12.08 -12.65
N ARG A 103 -10.53 -11.21 -12.27
CA ARG A 103 -11.38 -10.45 -13.22
C ARG A 103 -10.73 -9.16 -13.70
N ASP A 104 -9.72 -8.67 -12.99
CA ASP A 104 -8.97 -7.47 -13.35
C ASP A 104 -8.22 -7.67 -14.67
N SER A 105 -8.39 -6.73 -15.60
CA SER A 105 -7.85 -6.81 -16.97
C SER A 105 -6.41 -6.33 -17.11
N THR A 106 -5.75 -5.93 -16.01
CA THR A 106 -4.33 -5.61 -16.02
C THR A 106 -3.54 -6.82 -16.50
N LEU A 107 -2.54 -6.61 -17.35
CA LEU A 107 -1.70 -7.69 -17.86
C LEU A 107 -1.03 -8.45 -16.70
N GLU A 108 -0.99 -9.78 -16.80
CA GLU A 108 -0.40 -10.64 -15.76
C GLU A 108 1.02 -10.23 -15.38
N GLN A 109 1.85 -9.88 -16.36
CA GLN A 109 3.22 -9.40 -16.11
C GLN A 109 3.25 -8.14 -15.24
N ILE A 110 2.29 -7.23 -15.42
CA ILE A 110 2.18 -5.99 -14.61
C ILE A 110 1.74 -6.35 -13.19
N LYS A 111 0.71 -7.20 -13.03
CA LYS A 111 0.26 -7.67 -11.70
C LYS A 111 1.41 -8.33 -10.94
N CYS A 112 2.11 -9.27 -11.58
CA CYS A 112 3.23 -9.97 -11.00
C CYS A 112 4.39 -9.02 -10.64
N SER A 113 4.75 -8.10 -11.53
CA SER A 113 5.81 -7.12 -11.26
C SER A 113 5.46 -6.22 -10.07
N GLU A 114 4.23 -5.70 -10.02
CA GLU A 114 3.78 -4.85 -8.93
C GLU A 114 3.72 -5.59 -7.59
N PHE A 115 3.13 -6.79 -7.56
CA PHE A 115 3.07 -7.56 -6.31
C PHE A 115 4.46 -8.02 -5.84
N ASN A 116 5.35 -8.43 -6.74
CA ASN A 116 6.73 -8.77 -6.37
C ASN A 116 7.44 -7.58 -5.72
N ARG A 117 7.21 -6.36 -6.21
CA ARG A 117 7.79 -5.13 -5.65
C ARG A 117 7.16 -4.75 -4.31
N GLN A 118 5.84 -4.79 -4.21
CA GLN A 118 5.11 -4.31 -3.03
C GLN A 118 5.16 -5.29 -1.85
N LEU A 119 5.24 -6.60 -2.11
CA LEU A 119 5.19 -7.63 -1.07
C LEU A 119 6.54 -8.01 -0.49
N VAL A 120 7.66 -7.39 -0.90
CA VAL A 120 9.01 -7.71 -0.38
C VAL A 120 9.07 -7.80 1.15
N PRO A 121 8.52 -6.85 1.94
CA PRO A 121 8.57 -6.93 3.39
C PRO A 121 7.80 -8.15 3.93
N PHE A 122 6.62 -8.43 3.38
CA PHE A 122 5.79 -9.56 3.82
C PHE A 122 6.38 -10.91 3.40
N ILE A 123 7.00 -10.99 2.23
CA ILE A 123 7.72 -12.20 1.76
C ILE A 123 8.91 -12.51 2.68
N SER A 124 9.59 -11.49 3.18
CA SER A 124 10.69 -11.67 4.12
C SER A 124 10.21 -12.32 5.43
N GLU A 125 9.03 -11.93 5.92
CA GLU A 125 8.38 -12.55 7.09
C GLU A 125 7.99 -14.01 6.85
N LEU A 126 7.53 -14.35 5.64
CA LEU A 126 7.23 -15.73 5.24
C LEU A 126 8.49 -16.59 5.23
N GLN A 127 9.57 -16.09 4.63
CA GLN A 127 10.84 -16.80 4.57
C GLN A 127 11.48 -16.98 5.96
N ALA A 128 11.30 -16.01 6.86
CA ALA A 128 11.74 -16.14 8.24
C ALA A 128 10.95 -17.23 8.99
N GLU A 129 9.66 -17.38 8.72
CA GLU A 129 8.84 -18.43 9.31
C GLU A 129 9.20 -19.82 8.80
N SER A 130 9.43 -19.97 7.49
CA SER A 130 9.77 -21.27 6.89
C SER A 130 11.15 -21.82 7.28
N ARG A 131 11.99 -21.03 7.97
CA ARG A 131 13.31 -21.44 8.47
C ARG A 131 13.29 -21.92 9.93
N LYS A 132 12.16 -21.76 10.62
CA LYS A 132 11.97 -22.24 12.00
C LYS A 132 11.56 -23.70 11.99
#